data_AF-A0AAD7Y6R9-F1
#
_entry.id   AF-A0AAD7Y6R9-F1
#
_cell.length_a   1.000
_cell.length_b   1.000
_cell.length_c   1.000
_cell.angle_alpha   90.00
_cell.angle_beta   90.00
_cell.angle_gamma   90.00
#
_symmetry.space_group_name_H-M   'P 1'
#
loop_
_entity.id
_entity.type
_entity.pdbx_description
1 polymer ?
#
loop_
_entity_poly.entity_id
_entity_poly.type
_entity_poly.pdbx_seq_one_letter_code
_entity_poly.pdbx_strand_id
1 'polypeptide(L)'
;MRQFNELLWKYFVPSENRIAECKQCDKELSYKSTTHNLVMHLKTKHLESYFEFNISNQKLRGGKAQRSNLPKVSNFLIWNYFKENPDKVADCRLCEKKLSYKTTIHNLKQHLKVRHSDSYKEFAEQADVVADSPEDHYSSESAKQVFGPFSRRKTNISVLQPATLASKSIITKLLRVT
;
A
#
# COMPACT_ATOMS: atom_id res chain seq x y z
N MET A 1 19.79 18.19 12.78
CA MET A 1 18.31 18.40 12.70
C MET A 1 17.88 19.47 11.68
N ARG A 2 18.70 19.89 10.70
CA ARG A 2 18.36 21.01 9.80
C ARG A 2 17.74 20.62 8.44
N GLN A 3 18.07 19.45 7.90
CA GLN A 3 17.70 19.07 6.52
C GLN A 3 16.24 18.61 6.31
N PHE A 4 15.53 18.15 7.36
CA PHE A 4 14.12 17.70 7.24
C PHE A 4 13.16 18.84 6.90
N ASN A 5 13.42 20.03 7.45
CA ASN A 5 12.52 21.17 7.28
C ASN A 5 12.67 21.82 5.91
N GLU A 6 13.85 21.74 5.28
CA GLU A 6 14.13 22.33 3.96
C GLU A 6 13.23 21.75 2.86
N LEU A 7 13.02 20.42 2.86
CA LEU A 7 12.11 19.77 1.91
C LEU A 7 10.64 20.17 2.11
N LEU A 8 10.25 20.48 3.35
CA LEU A 8 8.89 20.83 3.69
C LEU A 8 8.54 22.22 3.15
N TRP A 9 9.49 23.15 3.16
CA TRP A 9 9.33 24.51 2.64
C TRP A 9 9.22 24.58 1.11
N LYS A 10 9.42 23.46 0.39
CA LYS A 10 8.98 23.35 -1.01
C LYS A 10 7.47 23.57 -1.13
N TYR A 11 6.69 23.08 -0.17
CA TYR A 11 5.21 23.08 -0.22
C TYR A 11 4.55 24.15 0.65
N PHE A 12 5.31 24.80 1.53
CA PHE A 12 4.79 25.79 2.47
C PHE A 12 5.61 27.07 2.45
N VAL A 13 4.94 28.21 2.67
CA VAL A 13 5.58 29.50 2.92
C VAL A 13 5.50 29.76 4.43
N PRO A 14 6.64 29.77 5.16
CA PRO A 14 6.62 30.13 6.57
C PRO A 14 6.35 31.63 6.75
N SER A 15 5.52 31.95 7.72
CA SER A 15 5.15 33.30 8.16
C SER A 15 5.57 33.52 9.62
N GLU A 16 5.23 34.69 10.16
CA GLU A 16 5.46 35.02 11.56
C GLU A 16 4.68 34.07 12.49
N ASN A 17 5.06 34.03 13.77
CA ASN A 17 4.35 33.27 14.81
C ASN A 17 4.24 31.74 14.61
N ARG A 18 5.17 31.12 13.84
CA ARG A 18 5.16 29.67 13.53
C ARG A 18 3.88 29.26 12.80
N ILE A 19 3.42 30.10 11.88
CA ILE A 19 2.34 29.81 10.94
C ILE A 19 2.96 29.58 9.57
N ALA A 20 2.48 28.58 8.84
CA ALA A 20 2.90 28.29 7.49
C ALA A 20 1.67 28.20 6.59
N GLU A 21 1.74 28.87 5.45
CA GLU A 21 0.72 28.86 4.42
C GLU A 21 1.02 27.76 3.39
N CYS A 22 0.02 26.96 3.04
CA CYS A 22 0.16 25.94 2.01
C CYS A 22 0.13 26.56 0.61
N LYS A 23 1.14 26.31 -0.21
CA LYS A 23 1.22 26.83 -1.60
C LYS A 23 0.18 26.27 -2.58
N GLN A 24 -0.60 25.27 -2.18
CA GLN A 24 -1.57 24.57 -3.04
C GLN A 24 -3.03 24.87 -2.69
N CYS A 25 -3.30 25.37 -1.48
CA CYS A 25 -4.66 25.68 -1.04
C CYS A 25 -4.76 26.90 -0.11
N ASP A 26 -3.66 27.65 0.04
CA ASP A 26 -3.54 28.88 0.82
C ASP A 26 -3.96 28.74 2.29
N LYS A 27 -4.03 27.50 2.78
CA LYS A 27 -4.42 27.21 4.15
C LYS A 27 -3.26 27.51 5.11
N GLU A 28 -3.54 28.35 6.10
CA GLU A 28 -2.63 28.64 7.19
C GLU A 28 -2.65 27.55 8.26
N LEU A 29 -1.46 27.11 8.68
CA LEU A 29 -1.26 26.04 9.64
C LEU A 29 -0.20 26.40 10.66
N SER A 30 -0.54 26.22 11.93
CA SER A 30 0.39 26.39 13.05
C SER A 30 1.33 25.19 13.21
N TYR A 31 2.62 25.46 13.40
CA TYR A 31 3.67 24.46 13.65
C TYR A 31 4.55 24.82 14.87
N LYS A 32 3.92 25.37 15.93
CA LYS A 32 4.59 25.87 17.15
C LYS A 32 5.67 24.94 17.72
N SER A 33 5.37 23.65 17.84
CA SER A 33 6.27 22.67 18.48
C SER A 33 6.90 21.69 17.49
N THR A 34 6.17 21.28 16.45
CA THR A 34 6.66 20.35 15.43
C THR A 34 6.01 20.66 14.08
N THR A 35 6.63 20.18 13.00
CA THR A 35 6.12 20.26 11.63
C THR A 35 5.09 19.17 11.28
N HIS A 36 4.64 18.38 12.26
CA HIS A 36 3.69 17.28 12.04
C HIS A 36 2.38 17.74 11.39
N ASN A 37 1.85 18.90 11.82
CA ASN A 37 0.61 19.45 11.29
C ASN A 37 0.69 19.72 9.78
N LEU A 38 1.85 20.19 9.32
CA LEU A 38 2.11 20.47 7.91
C LEU A 38 2.18 19.16 7.10
N VAL A 39 2.88 18.16 7.63
CA VAL A 39 2.98 16.83 7.01
C VAL A 39 1.60 16.15 6.93
N MET A 40 0.79 16.25 7.98
CA MET A 40 -0.57 15.71 8.01
C MET A 40 -1.52 16.45 7.07
N HIS A 41 -1.35 17.76 6.93
CA HIS A 41 -2.08 18.52 5.94
C HIS A 41 -1.76 18.04 4.52
N LEU A 42 -0.48 17.89 4.16
CA LEU A 42 -0.11 17.29 2.87
C LEU A 42 -0.74 15.90 2.72
N LYS A 43 -0.63 15.04 3.74
CA LYS A 43 -1.18 13.67 3.68
C LYS A 43 -2.68 13.63 3.42
N THR A 44 -3.44 14.59 3.94
CA THR A 44 -4.91 14.56 3.90
C THR A 44 -5.51 15.40 2.79
N LYS A 45 -4.79 16.42 2.31
CA LYS A 45 -5.28 17.40 1.33
C LYS A 45 -4.49 17.40 0.02
N HIS A 46 -3.21 17.06 0.08
CA HIS A 46 -2.28 17.11 -1.06
C HIS A 46 -1.43 15.84 -1.12
N LEU A 47 -2.11 14.72 -1.34
CA LEU A 47 -1.52 13.39 -1.17
C LEU A 47 -0.32 13.15 -2.11
N GLU A 48 -0.34 13.74 -3.31
CA GLU A 48 0.79 13.74 -4.26
C GLU A 48 2.03 14.46 -3.65
N SER A 49 1.84 15.67 -3.13
CA SER A 49 2.92 16.45 -2.52
C SER A 49 3.45 15.85 -1.23
N TYR A 50 2.59 15.19 -0.44
CA TYR A 50 3.03 14.36 0.69
C TYR A 50 3.95 13.22 0.23
N PHE A 51 3.62 12.59 -0.89
CA PHE A 51 4.36 11.46 -1.41
C PHE A 51 5.74 11.89 -1.95
N GLU A 52 5.80 12.94 -2.77
CA GLU A 52 7.06 13.55 -3.21
C GLU A 52 7.95 13.92 -2.00
N PHE A 53 7.38 14.61 -1.00
CA PHE A 53 8.09 14.97 0.24
C PHE A 53 8.66 13.74 0.95
N ASN A 54 7.88 12.67 1.05
CA ASN A 54 8.27 11.47 1.77
C ASN A 54 9.42 10.73 1.09
N ILE A 55 9.38 10.60 -0.25
CA ILE A 55 10.48 10.01 -1.04
C ILE A 55 11.76 10.80 -0.84
N SER A 56 11.71 12.13 -1.04
CA SER A 56 12.89 12.99 -0.90
C SER A 56 13.49 12.90 0.51
N ASN A 57 12.64 12.89 1.55
CA ASN A 57 13.09 12.78 2.93
C ASN A 57 13.68 11.39 3.26
N GLN A 58 13.18 10.31 2.64
CA GLN A 58 13.75 8.97 2.81
C GLN A 58 15.15 8.88 2.20
N LYS A 59 15.34 9.42 0.98
CA LYS A 59 16.64 9.48 0.30
C LYS A 59 17.70 10.19 1.15
N LEU A 60 17.36 11.31 1.79
CA LEU A 60 18.28 12.05 2.66
C LEU A 60 18.69 11.29 3.93
N ARG A 61 17.85 10.37 4.43
CA ARG A 61 18.09 9.68 5.70
C ARG A 61 19.00 8.45 5.58
N GLY A 62 19.43 8.06 4.37
CA GLY A 62 20.50 7.08 4.13
C GLY A 62 20.31 5.70 4.79
N GLY A 63 19.10 5.35 5.23
CA GLY A 63 18.86 4.13 6.01
C GLY A 63 18.62 2.92 5.11
N LYS A 64 19.39 1.83 5.31
CA LYS A 64 19.10 0.49 4.79
C LYS A 64 17.60 0.23 4.88
N ALA A 65 16.99 -0.24 3.78
CA ALA A 65 15.57 -0.52 3.66
C ALA A 65 15.07 -1.40 4.82
N GLN A 66 14.73 -0.78 5.95
CA GLN A 66 13.86 -1.36 6.94
C GLN A 66 12.58 -1.68 6.17
N ARG A 67 12.12 -2.92 6.22
CA ARG A 67 10.80 -3.36 5.73
C ARG A 67 9.76 -2.50 6.46
N SER A 68 9.49 -1.32 5.91
CA SER A 68 9.06 -0.17 6.69
C SER A 68 7.56 0.03 6.57
N ASN A 69 6.98 0.54 7.65
CA ASN A 69 5.63 1.10 7.76
C ASN A 69 5.38 2.31 6.82
N LEU A 70 6.05 2.38 5.67
CA LEU A 70 5.79 3.36 4.64
C LEU A 70 4.51 2.95 3.89
N PRO A 71 3.54 3.87 3.66
CA PRO A 71 2.52 3.63 2.67
C PRO A 71 3.25 3.34 1.35
N LYS A 72 3.26 2.07 0.94
CA LYS A 72 3.91 1.64 -0.30
C LYS A 72 3.41 2.57 -1.41
N VAL A 73 4.26 3.08 -2.30
CA VAL A 73 3.87 3.92 -3.45
C VAL A 73 2.61 3.39 -4.15
N SER A 74 2.60 2.08 -4.36
CA SER A 74 1.47 1.30 -4.86
C SER A 74 0.12 1.44 -4.11
N ASN A 75 0.12 1.91 -2.86
CA ASN A 75 -1.08 2.17 -2.07
C ASN A 75 -1.69 3.54 -2.39
N PHE A 76 -0.88 4.48 -2.87
CA PHE A 76 -1.35 5.77 -3.33
C PHE A 76 -1.82 5.69 -4.78
N LEU A 77 -0.97 5.14 -5.66
CA LEU A 77 -1.27 4.97 -7.08
C LEU A 77 -2.57 4.20 -7.33
N ILE A 78 -2.98 3.33 -6.40
CA ILE A 78 -4.23 2.60 -6.51
C ILE A 78 -5.42 3.58 -6.63
N TRP A 79 -5.40 4.72 -5.96
CA TRP A 79 -6.50 5.69 -5.96
C TRP A 79 -6.66 6.44 -7.29
N ASN A 80 -5.72 6.31 -8.23
CA ASN A 80 -5.92 6.76 -9.60
C ASN A 80 -7.00 5.93 -10.31
N TYR A 81 -7.16 4.66 -9.91
CA TYR A 81 -8.09 3.70 -10.50
C TYR A 81 -9.38 3.53 -9.70
N PHE A 82 -9.46 4.10 -8.49
CA PHE A 82 -10.59 3.94 -7.60
C PHE A 82 -11.10 5.29 -7.09
N LYS A 83 -12.40 5.39 -6.86
CA LYS A 83 -13.04 6.52 -6.18
C LYS A 83 -13.43 6.07 -4.77
N GLU A 84 -12.97 6.82 -3.77
CA GLU A 84 -13.30 6.54 -2.37
C GLU A 84 -14.75 6.99 -2.06
N ASN A 85 -15.51 6.13 -1.38
CA ASN A 85 -16.85 6.42 -0.88
C ASN A 85 -16.89 6.36 0.66
N PRO A 86 -17.92 6.95 1.29
CA PRO A 86 -18.22 6.67 2.69
C PRO A 86 -18.33 5.15 2.95
N ASP A 87 -18.09 4.74 4.20
CA ASP A 87 -18.14 3.34 4.67
C ASP A 87 -16.99 2.40 4.27
N LYS A 88 -15.85 2.97 3.86
CA LYS A 88 -14.67 2.21 3.42
C LYS A 88 -14.96 1.32 2.22
N VAL A 89 -15.72 1.86 1.28
CA VAL A 89 -16.04 1.26 -0.01
C VAL A 89 -15.41 2.10 -1.12
N ALA A 90 -14.82 1.45 -2.12
CA ALA A 90 -14.22 2.12 -3.26
C ALA A 90 -14.89 1.63 -4.55
N ASP A 91 -15.23 2.57 -5.42
CA ASP A 91 -15.77 2.28 -6.74
C ASP A 91 -14.62 2.23 -7.74
N CYS A 92 -14.52 1.15 -8.52
CA CYS A 92 -13.56 1.07 -9.62
C CYS A 92 -13.94 2.06 -10.72
N ARG A 93 -13.02 2.89 -11.18
CA ARG A 93 -13.28 3.85 -12.27
C ARG A 93 -13.37 3.17 -13.66
N LEU A 94 -12.93 1.92 -13.77
CA LEU A 94 -12.88 1.17 -15.05
C LEU A 94 -14.11 0.27 -15.26
N CYS A 95 -14.71 -0.23 -14.18
CA CYS A 95 -15.87 -1.12 -14.26
C CYS A 95 -16.98 -0.81 -13.25
N GLU A 96 -16.86 0.30 -12.51
CA GLU A 96 -17.83 0.79 -11.53
C GLU A 96 -18.12 -0.18 -10.37
N LYS A 97 -17.35 -1.26 -10.25
CA LYS A 97 -17.52 -2.25 -9.20
C LYS A 97 -17.16 -1.67 -7.83
N LYS A 98 -18.08 -1.84 -6.89
CA LYS A 98 -17.90 -1.46 -5.48
C LYS A 98 -17.09 -2.51 -4.73
N LEU A 99 -16.04 -2.10 -4.03
CA LEU A 99 -15.15 -2.97 -3.28
C LEU A 99 -14.93 -2.44 -1.87
N SER A 100 -15.07 -3.32 -0.88
CA SER A 100 -14.74 -3.00 0.51
C SER A 100 -13.23 -3.04 0.73
N TYR A 101 -12.69 -1.99 1.34
CA TYR A 101 -11.31 -1.91 1.83
C TYR A 101 -11.25 -1.67 3.35
N LYS A 102 -12.27 -2.15 4.08
CA LYS A 102 -12.40 -1.97 5.54
C LYS A 102 -11.13 -2.27 6.33
N THR A 103 -10.42 -3.33 5.95
CA THR A 103 -9.19 -3.83 6.59
C THR A 103 -7.94 -3.44 5.82
N THR A 104 -7.89 -3.70 4.51
CA THR A 104 -6.73 -3.39 3.65
C THR A 104 -7.15 -3.07 2.23
N ILE A 105 -6.27 -2.40 1.50
CA ILE A 105 -6.43 -2.12 0.06
C ILE A 105 -6.04 -3.30 -0.85
N HIS A 106 -5.68 -4.46 -0.28
CA HIS A 106 -5.29 -5.64 -1.06
C HIS A 106 -6.39 -6.04 -2.03
N ASN A 107 -7.66 -5.93 -1.61
CA ASN A 107 -8.83 -6.20 -2.43
C ASN A 107 -8.87 -5.31 -3.68
N LEU A 108 -8.47 -4.04 -3.58
CA LEU A 108 -8.44 -3.10 -4.70
C LEU A 108 -7.33 -3.47 -5.68
N LYS A 109 -6.14 -3.78 -5.17
CA LYS A 109 -5.01 -4.22 -6.01
C LYS A 109 -5.30 -5.53 -6.72
N GLN A 110 -5.87 -6.49 -6.01
CA GLN A 110 -6.23 -7.79 -6.58
C GLN A 110 -7.34 -7.66 -7.61
N HIS A 111 -8.32 -6.77 -7.37
CA HIS A 111 -9.33 -6.45 -8.36
C HIS A 111 -8.70 -5.89 -9.64
N LEU A 112 -7.83 -4.88 -9.52
CA LEU A 112 -7.13 -4.30 -10.66
C LEU A 112 -6.33 -5.38 -11.42
N LYS A 113 -5.58 -6.22 -10.69
CA LYS A 113 -4.78 -7.32 -11.28
C LYS A 113 -5.63 -8.33 -12.06
N VAL A 114 -6.79 -8.72 -11.53
CA VAL A 114 -7.61 -9.80 -12.11
C VAL A 114 -8.57 -9.30 -13.17
N ARG A 115 -9.12 -8.09 -13.01
CA ARG A 115 -10.15 -7.54 -13.91
C ARG A 115 -9.63 -6.53 -14.91
N HIS A 116 -8.48 -5.92 -14.64
CA HIS A 116 -7.88 -4.85 -15.42
C HIS A 116 -6.37 -5.07 -15.53
N SER A 117 -5.98 -6.23 -16.07
CA SER A 117 -4.58 -6.66 -16.13
C SER A 117 -3.66 -5.64 -16.79
N ASP A 118 -4.14 -4.95 -17.82
CA ASP A 118 -3.34 -3.95 -18.54
C ASP A 118 -3.13 -2.69 -17.71
N SER A 119 -4.19 -2.14 -17.09
CA SER A 119 -4.06 -1.06 -16.11
C SER A 119 -3.24 -1.45 -14.88
N TYR A 120 -3.24 -2.73 -14.50
CA TYR A 120 -2.38 -3.23 -13.42
C TYR A 120 -0.90 -3.27 -13.83
N LYS A 121 -0.57 -3.52 -15.10
CA LYS A 121 0.81 -3.44 -15.59
C LYS A 121 1.31 -2.00 -15.53
N GLU A 122 0.53 -1.04 -16.02
CA GLU A 122 0.86 0.39 -15.92
C GLU A 122 1.05 0.83 -14.46
N PHE A 123 0.14 0.38 -13.58
CA PHE A 123 0.24 0.62 -12.15
C PHE A 123 1.50 0.01 -11.52
N ALA A 124 1.87 -1.20 -11.94
CA ALA A 124 3.06 -1.90 -11.44
C ALA A 124 4.33 -1.20 -11.94
N GLU A 125 4.39 -0.85 -13.22
CA GLU A 125 5.47 -0.06 -13.83
C GLU A 125 5.63 1.25 -13.07
N GLN A 126 4.56 2.03 -12.88
CA GLN A 126 4.57 3.28 -12.10
C GLN A 126 5.00 3.06 -10.63
N ALA A 127 4.68 1.91 -10.04
CA ALA A 127 5.13 1.59 -8.69
C ALA A 127 6.63 1.18 -8.64
N ASP A 128 7.18 0.70 -9.76
CA ASP A 128 8.56 0.24 -9.91
C ASP A 128 9.52 1.36 -10.37
N VAL A 129 9.12 2.29 -11.25
CA VAL A 129 9.95 3.46 -11.64
C VAL A 129 10.23 4.40 -10.46
N VAL A 130 9.37 4.37 -9.44
CA VAL A 130 9.59 5.15 -8.21
C VAL A 130 10.56 4.44 -7.27
N ALA A 131 10.79 3.13 -7.49
CA ALA A 131 11.78 2.34 -6.77
C ALA A 131 13.16 2.34 -7.45
N ASP A 132 13.24 2.71 -8.74
CA ASP A 132 14.48 2.73 -9.50
C ASP A 132 14.64 4.04 -10.28
N SER A 133 15.47 4.94 -9.76
CA SER A 133 15.92 6.16 -10.44
C SER A 133 17.42 6.02 -10.65
N PRO A 134 17.94 6.43 -11.82
CA PRO A 134 18.92 5.68 -12.59
C PRO A 134 20.28 5.66 -11.90
N GLU A 135 20.84 4.46 -11.72
CA GLU A 135 22.27 4.29 -11.54
C GLU A 135 22.98 4.56 -12.87
N ASP A 136 24.04 5.35 -12.79
CA ASP A 136 24.88 5.73 -13.90
C ASP A 136 25.41 4.52 -14.66
N HIS A 137 25.41 4.64 -15.98
CA HIS A 137 26.03 3.74 -16.94
C HIS A 137 27.46 3.34 -16.48
N TYR A 138 27.65 2.08 -16.10
CA TYR A 138 28.94 1.41 -16.14
C TYR A 138 28.81 0.06 -16.84
N SER A 139 29.15 0.03 -18.12
CA SER A 139 29.38 -1.20 -18.86
C SER A 139 30.72 -1.80 -18.45
N SER A 140 30.73 -3.07 -18.02
CA SER A 140 31.79 -3.99 -18.42
C SER A 140 31.36 -5.45 -18.26
N GLU A 141 31.38 -6.14 -19.39
CA GLU A 141 31.68 -7.54 -19.62
C GLU A 141 32.19 -8.39 -18.43
N SER A 142 31.71 -9.65 -18.40
CA SER A 142 32.35 -10.85 -17.81
C SER A 142 32.31 -11.07 -16.30
N ALA A 143 31.38 -11.92 -15.85
CA ALA A 143 31.67 -13.02 -14.91
C ALA A 143 30.52 -14.04 -14.88
N LYS A 144 30.69 -15.16 -15.59
CA LYS A 144 29.92 -16.40 -15.37
C LYS A 144 30.54 -17.12 -14.16
N GLN A 145 29.82 -17.25 -13.04
CA GLN A 145 29.96 -18.44 -12.17
C GLN A 145 28.89 -18.54 -11.05
N VAL A 146 28.07 -19.60 -11.18
CA VAL A 146 27.67 -20.58 -10.15
C VAL A 146 26.97 -20.09 -8.88
N PHE A 147 25.66 -20.36 -8.81
CA PHE A 147 25.00 -20.76 -7.56
C PHE A 147 24.07 -21.96 -7.82
N GLY A 148 24.28 -23.03 -7.05
CA GLY A 148 23.57 -24.31 -7.13
C GLY A 148 22.15 -24.30 -6.55
N PRO A 149 21.43 -25.44 -6.58
CA PRO A 149 20.01 -25.51 -6.28
C PRO A 149 19.74 -25.34 -4.78
N PHE A 150 19.03 -24.26 -4.41
CA PHE A 150 18.57 -24.05 -3.04
C PHE A 150 17.41 -24.98 -2.69
N SER A 151 17.64 -25.85 -1.72
CA SER A 151 16.72 -26.88 -1.22
C SER A 151 15.51 -26.26 -0.50
N ARG A 152 14.29 -26.63 -0.91
CA ARG A 152 13.03 -26.24 -0.23
C ARG A 152 12.96 -26.90 1.16
N ARG A 153 12.85 -26.09 2.22
CA ARG A 153 12.40 -26.58 3.54
C ARG A 153 10.95 -27.06 3.44
N LYS A 154 10.73 -28.34 3.72
CA LYS A 154 9.41 -28.94 3.90
C LYS A 154 8.86 -28.52 5.26
N THR A 155 7.77 -27.76 5.31
CA THR A 155 6.94 -27.64 6.51
C THR A 155 5.92 -28.77 6.51
N ASN A 156 5.93 -29.54 7.59
CA ASN A 156 5.10 -30.71 7.84
C ASN A 156 3.64 -30.24 8.11
N ILE A 157 2.71 -30.60 7.22
CA ILE A 157 1.27 -30.44 7.44
C ILE A 157 0.70 -31.83 7.67
N SER A 158 0.33 -32.10 8.92
CA SER A 158 -0.40 -33.29 9.34
C SER A 158 -1.81 -33.24 8.73
N VAL A 159 -2.11 -34.19 7.86
CA VAL A 159 -3.41 -34.41 7.23
C VAL A 159 -4.35 -35.06 8.25
N LEU A 160 -5.45 -34.39 8.59
CA LEU A 160 -6.60 -35.02 9.26
C LEU A 160 -7.51 -35.65 8.19
N GLN A 161 -7.81 -36.93 8.37
CA GLN A 161 -8.64 -37.73 7.46
C GLN A 161 -10.14 -37.38 7.56
N PRO A 162 -10.93 -37.56 6.48
CA PRO A 162 -12.38 -37.43 6.50
C PRO A 162 -13.07 -38.72 6.98
N ALA A 163 -14.05 -38.61 7.88
CA ALA A 163 -14.94 -39.71 8.26
C ALA A 163 -16.17 -39.76 7.33
N THR A 164 -16.40 -40.92 6.72
CA THR A 164 -17.52 -41.22 5.83
C THR A 164 -18.71 -41.82 6.57
N LEU A 165 -19.91 -41.53 6.04
CA LEU A 165 -21.25 -41.95 6.47
C LEU A 165 -21.48 -43.46 6.58
N ALA A 166 -22.38 -43.86 7.48
CA ALA A 166 -23.15 -45.10 7.36
C ALA A 166 -24.62 -44.88 7.77
N SER A 167 -25.50 -44.99 6.78
CA SER A 167 -26.95 -45.11 6.94
C SER A 167 -27.33 -46.52 7.42
N LYS A 168 -28.21 -46.65 8.41
CA LYS A 168 -29.07 -47.85 8.58
C LYS A 168 -30.44 -47.45 9.12
N SER A 169 -31.45 -47.71 8.28
CA SER A 169 -32.86 -47.84 8.67
C SER A 169 -33.06 -49.15 9.44
N ILE A 170 -33.96 -49.18 10.43
CA ILE A 170 -34.87 -50.30 10.75
C ILE A 170 -35.96 -49.81 11.73
N ILE A 171 -37.18 -50.25 11.41
CA ILE A 171 -38.51 -50.06 12.00
C ILE A 171 -38.67 -50.79 13.34
N THR A 172 -39.37 -50.25 14.36
CA THR A 172 -40.62 -50.84 14.97
C THR A 172 -41.15 -50.13 16.25
N LYS A 173 -42.50 -50.09 16.34
CA LYS A 173 -43.44 -50.19 17.49
C LYS A 173 -43.45 -49.09 18.58
N LEU A 174 -44.53 -48.31 18.70
CA LEU A 174 -45.82 -48.56 19.42
C LEU A 174 -45.71 -48.45 20.94
N LEU A 175 -46.43 -47.47 21.51
CA LEU A 175 -47.16 -47.41 22.81
C LEU A 175 -47.57 -45.92 22.98
N ARG A 176 -48.78 -45.47 22.63
CA ARG A 176 -50.07 -45.49 23.36
C ARG A 176 -50.01 -44.91 24.79
N VAL A 177 -51.14 -44.28 25.16
CA VAL A 177 -51.59 -43.87 26.50
C VAL A 177 -51.10 -42.46 26.87
N THR A 178 -51.91 -41.44 27.17
CA THR A 178 -53.37 -41.21 27.31
C THR A 178 -53.59 -39.71 27.24
#